data_AF-A0A2N2D7X8-F1
#
_entry.id   AF-A0A2N2D7X8-F1
#
_cell.length_a   1.000
_cell.length_b   1.000
_cell.length_c   1.000
_cell.angle_alpha   90.00
_cell.angle_beta   90.00
_cell.angle_gamma   90.00
#
_symmetry.space_group_name_H-M   'P 1'
#
loop_
_entity.id
_entity.type
_entity.pdbx_description
1 polymer ?
#
loop_
_entity_poly.entity_id
_entity_poly.type
_entity_poly.pdbx_seq_one_letter_code
_entity_poly.pdbx_strand_id
1 'polypeptide(L)'
;MSWHIKWINNETGLTLIEVLASLVLLSLMIVSILAGFTPAASWISKARRETTASNYATAILEDLRSDRSKIDNSNAGKTAQDLFPSYGYPWAGMKDKVTRLERQNAPFNNLYDITVTISWLEGNETRSLKMSTMIKKN
;
A
#
# COMPACT_ATOMS: atom_id res chain seq x y z
N MET A 1 0.87 -30.02 73.47
CA MET A 1 1.13 -30.02 72.01
C MET A 1 0.74 -28.65 71.50
N SER A 2 1.72 -27.74 71.39
CA SER A 2 1.48 -26.30 71.15
C SER A 2 1.26 -26.02 69.67
N TRP A 3 0.16 -25.36 69.36
CA TRP A 3 -0.23 -24.89 68.03
C TRP A 3 0.53 -23.60 67.71
N HIS A 4 1.42 -23.64 66.71
CA HIS A 4 1.98 -22.43 66.10
C HIS A 4 1.20 -22.10 64.83
N ILE A 5 0.08 -21.40 64.99
CA ILE A 5 -0.60 -20.72 63.89
C ILE A 5 0.25 -19.51 63.55
N LYS A 6 0.92 -19.57 62.40
CA LYS A 6 1.76 -18.49 61.88
C LYS A 6 0.83 -17.38 61.40
N TRP A 7 0.88 -16.24 62.09
CA TRP A 7 0.03 -15.07 61.85
C TRP A 7 0.20 -14.54 60.42
N ILE A 8 -0.91 -14.42 59.68
CA ILE A 8 -1.05 -13.57 58.50
C ILE A 8 -1.11 -12.13 59.03
N ASN A 9 0.04 -11.47 59.16
CA ASN A 9 0.12 -10.08 59.63
C ASN A 9 1.00 -9.27 58.68
N ASN A 10 0.48 -8.95 57.48
CA ASN A 10 0.78 -7.72 56.74
C ASN A 10 -0.03 -7.58 55.43
N GLU A 11 -1.34 -7.83 55.48
CA GLU A 11 -2.20 -7.45 54.33
C GLU A 11 -2.48 -5.95 54.38
N THR A 12 -1.57 -5.17 53.79
CA THR A 12 -1.83 -3.75 53.48
C THR A 12 -2.91 -3.70 52.40
N GLY A 13 -4.16 -3.50 52.80
CA GLY A 13 -5.27 -3.31 51.88
C GLY A 13 -5.03 -2.09 50.98
N LEU A 14 -5.36 -2.23 49.69
CA LEU A 14 -5.34 -1.11 48.74
C LEU A 14 -6.29 -0.01 49.23
N THR A 15 -5.78 1.21 49.28
CA THR A 15 -6.61 2.36 49.66
C THR A 15 -7.54 2.73 48.50
N LEU A 16 -8.75 3.22 48.82
CA LEU A 16 -9.72 3.65 47.78
C LEU A 16 -9.13 4.71 46.84
N ILE A 17 -8.30 5.62 47.38
CA ILE A 17 -7.65 6.68 46.62
C ILE A 17 -6.63 6.13 45.63
N GLU A 18 -5.90 5.06 45.99
CA GLU A 18 -4.92 4.41 45.14
C GLU A 18 -5.58 3.67 43.97
N VAL A 19 -6.73 3.03 44.20
CA VAL A 19 -7.54 2.42 43.14
C VAL A 19 -8.05 3.49 42.17
N LEU A 20 -8.56 4.61 42.70
CA LEU A 20 -9.00 5.75 41.87
C LEU A 20 -7.85 6.34 41.04
N ALA A 21 -6.69 6.57 41.65
CA ALA A 21 -5.51 7.06 40.95
C ALA A 21 -5.07 6.09 39.84
N SER A 22 -5.07 4.78 40.12
CA SER A 22 -4.72 3.74 39.15
C SER A 22 -5.70 3.71 37.96
N LEU A 23 -7.00 3.85 38.21
CA LEU A 23 -8.01 3.91 37.15
C LEU A 23 -7.85 5.15 36.28
N VAL A 24 -7.54 6.30 36.89
CA VAL A 24 -7.26 7.54 36.15
C VAL A 24 -6.03 7.36 35.26
N LEU A 25 -4.92 6.83 35.80
CA LEU A 25 -3.71 6.57 35.01
C LEU A 25 -3.96 5.57 33.88
N LEU A 26 -4.71 4.49 34.15
CA LEU A 26 -5.08 3.50 33.14
C LEU A 26 -5.90 4.14 32.02
N SER A 27 -6.85 5.01 32.36
CA SER A 27 -7.68 5.71 31.36
C SER A 27 -6.84 6.60 30.43
N LEU A 28 -5.84 7.30 30.97
CA LEU A 28 -4.92 8.14 30.18
C LEU A 28 -4.05 7.29 29.24
N MET A 29 -3.59 6.12 29.70
CA MET A 29 -2.82 5.21 28.85
C MET A 29 -3.66 4.64 27.70
N ILE A 30 -4.91 4.25 27.96
CA ILE A 30 -5.80 3.70 26.92
C ILE A 30 -6.04 4.72 25.81
N VAL A 31 -6.29 5.99 26.16
CA VAL A 31 -6.48 7.05 25.16
C VAL A 31 -5.24 7.23 24.29
N SER A 32 -4.05 7.16 24.90
CA SER A 32 -2.77 7.30 24.19
C SER A 32 -2.55 6.16 23.19
N ILE A 33 -2.91 4.93 23.57
CA ILE A 33 -2.83 3.76 22.70
C ILE A 33 -3.84 3.87 21.55
N LEU A 34 -5.09 4.24 21.85
CA LEU A 34 -6.14 4.42 20.84
C LEU A 34 -5.78 5.49 19.80
N ALA A 35 -5.13 6.57 20.23
CA ALA A 35 -4.65 7.61 19.32
C ALA A 35 -3.66 7.08 18.26
N GLY A 36 -2.90 6.02 18.57
CA GLY A 36 -1.95 5.40 17.63
C GLY A 36 -2.58 4.46 16.60
N PHE A 37 -3.78 3.92 16.86
CA PHE A 37 -4.42 2.96 15.94
C PHE A 37 -4.89 3.58 14.63
N THR A 38 -5.46 4.78 14.68
CA THR A 38 -5.98 5.49 13.51
C THR A 38 -4.90 5.76 12.44
N PRO A 39 -3.73 6.35 12.76
CA PRO A 39 -2.68 6.55 11.76
C PRO A 39 -2.10 5.23 11.24
N ALA A 40 -1.95 4.21 12.10
CA ALA A 40 -1.48 2.89 11.68
C ALA A 40 -2.41 2.25 10.63
N ALA A 41 -3.73 2.29 10.87
CA ALA A 41 -4.71 1.80 9.92
C ALA A 41 -4.65 2.56 8.57
N SER A 42 -4.46 3.88 8.62
CA SER A 42 -4.28 4.72 7.43
C SER A 42 -3.04 4.32 6.64
N TRP A 43 -1.89 4.13 7.31
CA TRP A 43 -0.65 3.70 6.67
C TRP A 43 -0.75 2.32 6.04
N ILE A 44 -1.38 1.36 6.72
CA ILE A 44 -1.61 0.02 6.17
C ILE A 44 -2.46 0.10 4.89
N SER A 45 -3.52 0.90 4.91
CA SER A 45 -4.37 1.10 3.73
C SER A 45 -3.62 1.76 2.57
N LYS A 46 -2.78 2.75 2.86
CA LYS A 46 -1.91 3.41 1.86
C LYS A 46 -0.91 2.42 1.25
N ALA A 47 -0.18 1.70 2.09
CA ALA A 47 0.80 0.71 1.66
C ALA A 47 0.16 -0.41 0.82
N ARG A 48 -1.06 -0.84 1.19
CA ARG A 48 -1.83 -1.81 0.40
C ARG A 48 -2.14 -1.26 -1.00
N ARG A 49 -2.61 -0.01 -1.10
CA ARG A 49 -2.97 0.61 -2.39
C ARG A 49 -1.75 0.79 -3.28
N GLU A 50 -0.62 1.24 -2.72
CA GLU A 50 0.65 1.35 -3.45
C GLU A 50 1.15 -0.01 -3.94
N THR A 51 1.09 -1.05 -3.09
CA THR A 51 1.48 -2.42 -3.47
C THR A 51 0.61 -2.94 -4.59
N THR A 52 -0.72 -2.77 -4.50
CA THR A 52 -1.64 -3.16 -5.57
C THR A 52 -1.37 -2.41 -6.87
N ALA A 53 -1.14 -1.10 -6.82
CA ALA A 53 -0.80 -0.30 -7.99
C ALA A 53 0.51 -0.75 -8.64
N SER A 54 1.52 -1.04 -7.83
CA SER A 54 2.82 -1.53 -8.28
C SER A 54 2.72 -2.91 -8.94
N ASN A 55 2.01 -3.85 -8.30
CA ASN A 55 1.77 -5.18 -8.84
C ASN A 55 1.00 -5.12 -10.17
N TYR A 56 -0.01 -4.24 -10.25
CA TYR A 56 -0.79 -4.04 -11.47
C TYR A 56 0.06 -3.43 -12.61
N ALA A 57 0.86 -2.40 -12.32
CA ALA A 57 1.80 -1.82 -13.27
C ALA A 57 2.84 -2.84 -13.77
N THR A 58 3.37 -3.65 -12.85
CA THR A 58 4.32 -4.72 -13.16
C THR A 58 3.69 -5.76 -14.09
N ALA A 59 2.46 -6.16 -13.82
CA ALA A 59 1.77 -7.13 -14.64
C ALA A 59 1.51 -6.58 -16.07
N ILE A 60 1.16 -5.28 -16.22
CA ILE A 60 1.02 -4.65 -17.54
C ILE A 60 2.36 -4.65 -18.29
N LEU A 61 3.45 -4.34 -17.61
CA LEU A 61 4.78 -4.36 -18.21
C LEU A 61 5.21 -5.77 -18.63
N GLU A 62 4.86 -6.79 -17.84
CA GLU A 62 5.15 -8.19 -18.17
C GLU A 62 4.33 -8.66 -19.39
N ASP A 63 3.07 -8.26 -19.49
CA ASP A 63 2.24 -8.57 -20.64
C ASP A 63 2.73 -7.86 -21.92
N LEU A 64 3.16 -6.60 -21.82
CA LEU A 64 3.84 -5.90 -22.92
C LEU A 64 5.16 -6.57 -23.31
N ARG A 65 5.88 -7.15 -22.35
CA ARG A 65 7.11 -7.92 -22.59
C ARG A 65 6.82 -9.23 -23.31
N SER A 66 5.71 -9.89 -22.96
CA SER A 66 5.24 -11.14 -23.54
C SER A 66 4.71 -10.94 -24.97
N ASP A 67 3.86 -9.93 -25.19
CA ASP A 67 3.33 -9.57 -26.52
C ASP A 67 3.96 -8.26 -27.04
N ARG A 68 5.17 -8.40 -27.60
CA ARG A 68 5.93 -7.27 -28.17
C ARG A 68 5.25 -6.61 -29.37
N SER A 69 4.24 -7.23 -29.97
CA SER A 69 3.48 -6.62 -31.07
C SER A 69 2.75 -5.36 -30.61
N LYS A 70 2.37 -5.30 -29.33
CA LYS A 70 1.67 -4.18 -28.69
C LYS A 70 2.58 -3.00 -28.37
N ILE A 71 3.91 -3.16 -28.44
CA ILE A 71 4.88 -2.09 -28.24
C ILE A 71 4.95 -1.25 -29.52
N ASP A 72 4.00 -0.34 -29.67
CA ASP A 72 3.86 0.54 -30.82
C ASP A 72 3.44 1.94 -30.35
N ASN A 73 3.99 3.00 -30.96
CA ASN A 73 3.66 4.38 -30.60
C ASN A 73 2.15 4.69 -30.76
N SER A 74 1.44 3.98 -31.64
CA SER A 74 -0.02 4.06 -31.78
C SER A 74 -0.80 3.56 -30.56
N ASN A 75 -0.16 2.80 -29.68
CA ASN A 75 -0.71 2.32 -28.43
C ASN A 75 -0.38 3.23 -27.24
N ALA A 76 0.40 4.29 -27.46
CA ALA A 76 0.65 5.28 -26.42
C ALA A 76 -0.66 5.99 -26.04
N GLY A 77 -0.89 6.14 -24.74
CA GLY A 77 -2.09 6.75 -24.16
C GLY A 77 -3.25 5.79 -23.93
N LYS A 78 -3.18 4.55 -24.41
CA LYS A 78 -4.21 3.52 -24.20
C LYS A 78 -4.20 2.98 -22.78
N THR A 79 -5.35 2.49 -22.33
CA THR A 79 -5.48 1.76 -21.07
C THR A 79 -4.99 0.31 -21.23
N ALA A 80 -4.75 -0.39 -20.12
CA ALA A 80 -4.43 -1.80 -20.15
C ALA A 80 -5.55 -2.63 -20.78
N GLN A 81 -6.82 -2.27 -20.56
CA GLN A 81 -7.95 -3.00 -21.14
C GLN A 81 -8.01 -2.85 -22.68
N ASP A 82 -7.64 -1.68 -23.20
CA ASP A 82 -7.57 -1.45 -24.65
C ASP A 82 -6.49 -2.31 -25.32
N LEU A 83 -5.41 -2.61 -24.58
CA LEU A 83 -4.29 -3.42 -25.07
C LEU A 83 -4.52 -4.92 -24.87
N PHE A 84 -5.13 -5.26 -23.72
CA PHE A 84 -5.38 -6.61 -23.24
C PHE A 84 -6.84 -6.74 -22.78
N PRO A 85 -7.77 -7.14 -23.66
CA PRO A 85 -9.20 -7.23 -23.31
C PRO A 85 -9.52 -8.21 -22.17
N SER A 86 -8.62 -9.15 -21.89
CA SER A 86 -8.72 -10.11 -20.79
C SER A 86 -8.30 -9.53 -19.43
N TYR A 87 -7.75 -8.31 -19.40
CA TYR A 87 -7.36 -7.68 -18.14
C TYR A 87 -8.60 -7.33 -17.31
N GLY A 88 -8.61 -7.77 -16.06
CA GLY A 88 -9.66 -7.40 -15.12
C GLY A 88 -9.71 -5.88 -14.93
N TYR A 89 -10.89 -5.36 -14.58
CA TYR A 89 -11.02 -3.97 -14.18
C TYR A 89 -10.17 -3.71 -12.92
N PRO A 90 -9.40 -2.60 -12.88
CA PRO A 90 -8.81 -2.17 -11.63
C PRO A 90 -9.93 -1.91 -10.61
N TRP A 91 -9.62 -2.10 -9.34
CA TRP A 91 -10.54 -1.82 -8.24
C TRP A 91 -11.09 -0.38 -8.32
N ALA A 92 -12.31 -0.17 -7.80
CA ALA A 92 -13.06 1.06 -7.98
C ALA A 92 -12.25 2.32 -7.62
N GLY A 93 -12.12 3.24 -8.58
CA GLY A 93 -11.42 4.52 -8.41
C GLY A 93 -9.95 4.53 -8.83
N MET A 94 -9.39 3.39 -9.27
CA MET A 94 -8.08 3.34 -9.93
C MET A 94 -8.26 3.47 -11.45
N LYS A 95 -7.45 4.33 -12.05
CA LYS A 95 -7.35 4.57 -13.50
C LYS A 95 -5.94 4.25 -13.95
N ASP A 96 -5.80 3.66 -15.12
CA ASP A 96 -4.51 3.31 -15.68
C ASP A 96 -4.32 3.93 -17.06
N LYS A 97 -3.07 4.24 -17.38
CA LYS A 97 -2.68 4.80 -18.66
C LYS A 97 -1.25 4.41 -19.00
N VAL A 98 -1.06 3.75 -20.14
CA VAL A 98 0.27 3.56 -20.71
C VAL A 98 0.65 4.88 -21.38
N THR A 99 1.57 5.64 -20.79
CA THR A 99 1.73 7.07 -21.16
C THR A 99 2.82 7.32 -22.20
N ARG A 100 3.91 6.54 -22.18
CA ARG A 100 5.07 6.80 -23.05
C ARG A 100 5.57 5.49 -23.64
N LEU A 101 5.62 5.44 -24.96
CA LEU A 101 6.33 4.46 -25.76
C LEU A 101 7.24 5.29 -26.66
N GLU A 102 8.44 5.61 -26.18
CA GLU A 102 9.38 6.40 -26.97
C GLU A 102 10.52 5.49 -27.45
N ARG A 103 10.74 5.50 -28.76
CA ARG A 103 11.89 4.80 -29.34
C ARG A 103 13.14 5.59 -28.97
N GLN A 104 14.08 4.93 -28.31
CA GLN A 104 15.40 5.51 -28.08
C GLN A 104 16.09 5.68 -29.44
N ASN A 105 16.53 6.90 -29.77
CA ASN A 105 17.37 7.14 -30.93
C ASN A 105 18.76 6.50 -30.71
N ALA A 106 19.45 6.15 -31.79
CA ALA A 106 20.72 5.38 -31.86
C ALA A 106 21.68 5.54 -30.65
N PRO A 107 22.36 4.46 -30.20
CA PRO A 107 22.78 3.28 -30.98
C PRO A 107 21.85 2.06 -30.91
N PHE A 108 20.80 2.07 -30.08
CA PHE A 108 19.96 0.89 -29.86
C PHE A 108 18.72 0.89 -30.75
N ASN A 109 18.88 0.43 -32.00
CA ASN A 109 17.73 0.17 -32.87
C ASN A 109 16.75 -0.79 -32.19
N ASN A 110 15.48 -0.37 -32.14
CA ASN A 110 14.33 -1.11 -31.59
C ASN A 110 14.25 -1.22 -30.06
N LEU A 111 14.90 -0.33 -29.32
CA LEU A 111 14.67 -0.17 -27.88
C LEU A 111 13.56 0.86 -27.62
N TYR A 112 12.58 0.50 -26.81
CA TYR A 112 11.46 1.36 -26.41
C TYR A 112 11.51 1.62 -24.91
N ASP A 113 11.44 2.89 -24.51
CA ASP A 113 11.17 3.28 -23.13
C ASP A 113 9.65 3.28 -22.93
N ILE A 114 9.20 2.35 -22.09
CA ILE A 114 7.80 2.13 -21.75
C ILE A 114 7.55 2.67 -20.36
N THR A 115 6.67 3.67 -20.24
CA THR A 115 6.21 4.18 -18.94
C THR A 115 4.73 3.91 -18.74
N VAL A 116 4.42 3.09 -17.73
CA VAL A 116 3.06 2.83 -17.24
C VAL A 116 2.77 3.77 -16.09
N THR A 117 1.63 4.48 -16.17
CA THR A 117 1.17 5.38 -15.11
C THR A 117 -0.17 4.88 -14.58
N ILE A 118 -0.20 4.58 -13.30
CA ILE A 118 -1.41 4.21 -12.56
C ILE A 118 -1.79 5.38 -11.66
N SER A 119 -3.05 5.80 -11.66
CA SER A 119 -3.56 6.84 -10.78
C SER A 119 -4.78 6.36 -10.00
N TRP A 120 -4.95 6.84 -8.78
CA TRP A 120 -6.10 6.49 -7.95
C TRP A 120 -6.44 7.62 -6.99
N LEU A 121 -7.68 7.63 -6.51
CA LEU A 121 -8.13 8.59 -5.51
C LEU A 121 -7.74 8.12 -4.09
N GLU A 122 -7.11 9.00 -3.33
CA GLU A 122 -6.78 8.83 -1.91
C GLU A 122 -7.34 10.01 -1.12
N GLY A 123 -8.51 9.83 -0.51
CA GLY A 123 -9.25 10.94 0.09
C GLY A 123 -9.73 11.90 -0.99
N ASN A 124 -9.28 13.16 -0.94
CA ASN A 124 -9.57 14.18 -1.95
C ASN A 124 -8.42 14.40 -2.94
N GLU A 125 -7.32 13.66 -2.80
CA GLU A 125 -6.14 13.79 -3.66
C GLU A 125 -6.07 12.66 -4.68
N THR A 126 -5.62 12.98 -5.90
CA THR A 126 -5.26 11.94 -6.87
C THR A 126 -3.78 11.60 -6.70
N ARG A 127 -3.49 10.35 -6.36
CA ARG A 127 -2.15 9.78 -6.35
C ARG A 127 -1.82 9.18 -7.70
N SER A 128 -0.54 9.11 -8.02
CA SER A 128 -0.08 8.37 -9.20
C SER A 128 1.23 7.65 -8.94
N LEU A 129 1.37 6.47 -9.52
CA LEU A 129 2.57 5.65 -9.57
C LEU A 129 3.01 5.54 -11.03
N LYS A 130 4.29 5.81 -11.28
CA LYS A 130 4.91 5.68 -12.60
C LYS A 130 5.96 4.60 -12.54
N MET A 131 5.88 3.63 -13.43
CA MET A 131 6.87 2.58 -13.59
C MET A 131 7.39 2.61 -15.02
N SER A 132 8.70 2.71 -15.16
CA SER A 132 9.38 2.80 -16.46
C SER A 132 10.28 1.60 -16.66
N THR A 133 10.30 1.06 -17.87
CA THR A 133 11.19 -0.04 -18.26
C THR A 133 11.59 0.09 -19.72
N MET A 134 12.70 -0.53 -20.11
CA MET A 134 13.15 -0.57 -21.49
C MET A 134 12.94 -1.96 -22.08
N ILE A 135 12.22 -2.04 -23.20
CA ILE A 135 11.95 -3.30 -23.89
C ILE A 135 12.47 -3.23 -25.33
N LYS A 136 13.16 -4.29 -25.76
CA LYS A 136 13.61 -4.45 -27.14
C LYS A 136 12.54 -5.14 -27.99
N LYS A 137 12.10 -4.49 -29.06
CA LYS A 137 11.23 -5.07 -30.09
C LYS A 137 12.11 -5.82 -31.11
N ASN A 138 11.83 -7.10 -31.35
CA ASN A 138 12.54 -7.88 -32.36
C ASN A 138 11.96 -7.60 -33.75
#